data_AF-A0A8R7PST1-F1
#
_entry.id   AF-A0A8R7PST1-F1
#
_cell.length_a   1.000
_cell.length_b   1.000
_cell.length_c   1.000
_cell.angle_alpha   90.00
_cell.angle_beta   90.00
_cell.angle_gamma   90.00
#
_symmetry.space_group_name_H-M   'P 1'
#
loop_
_entity.id
_entity.type
_entity.pdbx_description
1 polymer ?
#
loop_
_entity_poly.entity_id
_entity_poly.type
_entity_poly.pdbx_seq_one_letter_code
_entity_poly.pdbx_strand_id
1 'polypeptide(L)' 'CLSRRKLLTSTKCDNLQFKLQNLEFETEVRVLDVQGYDLILGIDWLSSFGQMIVDWSKGMLKLKHKGNQ' A
#
# COMPACT_ATOMS: atom_id res chain seq x y z
N CYS A 1 2.47 -6.47 31.41
CA CYS A 1 3.36 -7.09 30.41
C CYS A 1 2.69 -6.98 29.04
N LEU A 2 3.02 -5.94 28.24
CA LEU A 2 2.44 -5.78 26.90
C LEU A 2 3.17 -6.75 25.96
N SER A 3 2.50 -7.84 25.61
CA SER A 3 3.02 -8.83 24.66
C SER A 3 3.24 -8.13 23.32
N ARG A 4 4.51 -7.87 22.98
CA ARG A 4 4.91 -7.14 21.77
C ARG A 4 4.66 -8.06 20.58
N ARG A 5 3.50 -7.95 19.95
CA ARG A 5 3.16 -8.74 18.75
C ARG A 5 4.10 -8.35 17.61
N LYS A 6 4.99 -9.26 17.25
CA LYS A 6 5.88 -9.12 16.09
C LYS A 6 5.09 -9.55 14.85
N LEU A 7 4.92 -8.65 13.89
CA LEU A 7 4.39 -9.01 12.58
C LEU A 7 5.48 -9.80 11.85
N LEU A 8 5.17 -11.05 11.52
CA LEU A 8 6.06 -11.93 10.78
C LEU A 8 5.48 -12.15 9.39
N THR A 9 6.36 -12.17 8.40
CA THR A 9 6.04 -12.40 6.99
C THR A 9 6.92 -13.56 6.55
N SER A 10 6.33 -14.66 6.11
CA SER A 10 7.09 -15.82 5.59
C SER A 10 7.28 -15.75 4.07
N THR A 11 6.44 -14.99 3.37
CA THR A 11 6.31 -15.08 1.91
C THR A 11 6.40 -13.70 1.27
N LYS A 12 7.17 -13.62 0.19
CA LYS A 12 7.28 -12.47 -0.70
C LYS A 12 6.55 -12.82 -2.00
N CYS A 13 5.77 -11.88 -2.54
CA CYS A 13 5.10 -12.00 -3.82
C CYS A 13 5.67 -10.91 -4.74
N ASP A 14 6.37 -11.36 -5.78
CA ASP A 14 6.89 -10.50 -6.82
C ASP A 14 5.81 -10.21 -7.87
N ASN A 15 5.84 -9.00 -8.42
CA ASN A 15 4.96 -8.55 -9.51
C ASN A 15 3.46 -8.69 -9.20
N LEU A 16 3.04 -8.34 -7.97
CA LEU A 16 1.63 -8.25 -7.66
C LEU A 16 1.01 -7.14 -8.50
N GLN A 17 0.09 -7.52 -9.38
CA GLN A 17 -0.75 -6.58 -10.12
C GLN A 17 -2.04 -6.34 -9.35
N PHE A 18 -2.33 -5.07 -9.06
CA PHE A 18 -3.54 -4.67 -8.36
C PHE A 18 -4.09 -3.36 -8.90
N LYS A 19 -5.38 -3.12 -8.66
CA LYS A 19 -6.07 -1.90 -9.07
C LYS A 19 -6.40 -1.06 -7.85
N LEU A 20 -6.06 0.23 -7.90
CA LEU A 20 -6.64 1.23 -7.01
C LEU A 20 -7.45 2.20 -7.87
N GLN A 21 -8.75 2.26 -7.63
CA GLN A 21 -9.69 3.01 -8.46
C GLN A 21 -9.53 2.60 -9.95
N ASN A 22 -9.13 3.52 -10.82
CA ASN A 22 -9.00 3.31 -12.25
C ASN A 22 -7.54 3.14 -12.70
N LEU A 23 -6.62 2.93 -11.75
CA LEU A 23 -5.19 2.82 -11.99
C LEU A 23 -4.71 1.40 -11.70
N GLU A 24 -3.89 0.87 -12.59
CA GLU A 24 -3.22 -0.42 -12.46
C GLU A 24 -1.79 -0.23 -11.99
N PHE A 25 -1.44 -0.92 -10.90
CA PHE A 25 -0.13 -0.90 -10.29
C PHE A 25 0.49 -2.29 -10.32
N GLU A 26 1.82 -2.33 -10.40
CA GLU A 26 2.61 -3.54 -10.27
C GLU A 26 3.70 -3.29 -9.23
N THR A 27 3.79 -4.15 -8.22
CA THR A 27 4.81 -4.00 -7.18
C THR A 27 5.13 -5.29 -6.45
N GLU A 28 6.24 -5.29 -5.72
CA GLU A 28 6.61 -6.35 -4.78
C GLU A 28 5.88 -6.16 -3.46
N VAL A 29 5.29 -7.22 -2.92
CA VAL A 29 4.64 -7.21 -1.60
C VAL A 29 5.11 -8.34 -0.70
N ARG A 30 4.88 -8.17 0.60
CA ARG A 30 5.05 -9.22 1.62
C ARG A 30 3.69 -9.67 2.12
N VAL A 31 3.50 -10.98 2.23
CA VAL A 31 2.24 -11.56 2.70
C VAL A 31 2.24 -11.60 4.22
N LEU A 32 1.19 -11.03 4.82
CA LEU A 32 0.97 -10.97 6.26
C LEU A 32 -0.34 -11.70 6.58
N ASP A 33 -0.31 -12.55 7.59
CA ASP A 33 -1.51 -13.20 8.12
C ASP A 33 -2.21 -12.22 9.09
N VAL A 34 -2.98 -11.29 8.52
CA VAL A 34 -3.75 -10.28 9.25
C VAL A 34 -5.20 -10.29 8.79
N GLN A 35 -6.13 -10.16 9.72
CA GLN A 35 -7.55 -10.08 9.42
C GLN A 35 -7.99 -8.64 9.20
N GLY A 36 -8.87 -8.42 8.22
CA GLY A 36 -9.54 -7.13 7.99
C GLY A 36 -8.85 -6.16 7.03
N TYR A 37 -7.79 -6.59 6.34
CA TYR A 37 -7.10 -5.78 5.33
C TYR A 37 -6.68 -6.63 4.14
N ASP A 38 -6.99 -6.19 2.92
CA ASP A 38 -6.54 -6.83 1.69
C ASP A 38 -5.13 -6.35 1.26
N LEU A 39 -4.82 -5.09 1.53
CA LEU A 39 -3.55 -4.47 1.15
C LEU A 39 -3.10 -3.43 2.17
N ILE A 40 -1.83 -3.51 2.57
CA ILE A 40 -1.18 -2.50 3.42
C ILE A 40 -0.18 -1.75 2.56
N LEU A 41 -0.43 -0.47 2.33
CA LEU A 41 0.46 0.39 1.55
C LEU A 41 1.51 1.00 2.48
N GLY A 42 2.77 0.64 2.25
CA GLY A 42 3.91 1.20 2.97
C GLY A 42 4.23 2.63 2.51
N ILE A 43 4.82 3.43 3.39
CA ILE A 43 5.23 4.80 3.07
C ILE A 43 6.29 4.85 1.97
N ASP A 44 7.20 3.87 1.94
CA ASP A 44 8.25 3.78 0.92
C ASP A 44 7.65 3.65 -0.48
N TRP A 45 6.69 2.72 -0.65
CA TRP A 45 5.96 2.55 -1.90
C TRP A 45 5.20 3.81 -2.29
N LEU A 46 4.48 4.42 -1.35
CA LEU A 46 3.74 5.67 -1.59
C LEU A 46 4.68 6.80 -2.02
N SER A 47 5.84 6.96 -1.38
CA SER A 47 6.80 8.01 -1.69
C SER A 47 7.41 7.92 -3.10
N SER A 48 7.36 6.74 -3.74
CA SER A 48 7.86 6.55 -5.10
C SER A 48 7.07 7.32 -6.16
N PHE A 49 5.83 7.72 -5.87
CA PHE A 49 4.98 8.52 -6.77
C PHE A 49 5.24 10.04 -6.65
N GLY A 50 6.20 10.45 -5.82
CA GLY A 50 6.54 11.85 -5.59
C GLY A 50 5.53 12.55 -4.69
N GLN A 51 5.05 13.73 -5.12
CA GLN A 51 4.12 14.51 -4.32
C GLN A 51 2.74 13.84 -4.24
N MET A 52 2.28 13.59 -3.02
CA MET A 52 0.95 13.07 -2.72
C MET A 52 0.20 14.04 -1.82
N ILE A 53 -1.14 14.02 -1.92
CA ILE A 53 -2.04 14.78 -1.04
C ILE A 53 -2.95 13.80 -0.35
N VAL A 54 -2.98 13.84 0.98
CA VAL A 54 -3.93 13.07 1.80
C VAL A 54 -4.90 14.03 2.45
N ASP A 55 -6.18 13.90 2.12
CA ASP A 55 -7.27 14.57 2.82
C ASP A 55 -7.89 13.59 3.81
N TRP A 56 -7.41 13.63 5.05
CA TRP A 56 -7.88 12.77 6.14
C TRP A 56 -9.33 13.01 6.52
N SER A 57 -9.83 14.24 6.34
CA SER A 57 -11.23 14.56 6.64
C SER A 57 -12.19 13.84 5.68
N LYS A 58 -11.75 13.59 4.44
CA LYS A 58 -12.51 12.91 3.39
C LYS A 58 -12.07 11.47 3.15
N GLY A 59 -11.05 10.99 3.85
CA GLY A 59 -10.45 9.67 3.60
C GLY A 59 -9.91 9.52 2.17
N MET A 60 -9.36 10.59 1.59
CA MET A 60 -8.96 10.62 0.19
C MET A 60 -7.44 10.73 0.04
N LEU A 61 -6.88 9.89 -0.83
CA LEU A 61 -5.50 9.95 -1.28
C LEU A 61 -5.46 10.37 -2.75
N LYS A 62 -4.66 11.39 -3.06
CA LYS A 62 -4.33 11.80 -4.43
C LYS A 62 -2.83 11.60 -4.66
N LEU A 63 -2.50 10.86 -5.69
CA LEU A 63 -1.13 10.59 -6.13
C LEU A 63 -1.06 10.73 -7.65
N LYS A 64 0.12 11.06 -8.18
CA LYS A 64 0.34 11.16 -9.64
C LYS A 64 0.82 9.82 -10.16
N HIS A 65 0.14 9.27 -11.16
CA HIS A 65 0.58 8.05 -11.82
C HIS A 65 0.45 8.17 -13.35
N LYS A 66 1.56 7.94 -14.07
CA LYS A 66 1.62 7.86 -15.55
C LYS A 66 1.00 9.06 -16.28
N GLY A 67 1.05 10.27 -15.69
CA GLY A 67 0.58 11.50 -16.33
C GLY A 67 -0.92 11.78 -16.26
N ASN A 68 -1.72 10.91 -15.62
CA ASN A 68 -3.12 11.21 -15.35
C ASN A 68 -3.25 11.92 -13.99
N GLN A 69 -3.83 13.12 -14.01
CA GLN A 69 -4.11 14.00 -12.87
C GLN A 69 -5.46 13.70 -12.23
#